data_AF-A0A2G6WTP8-F1
#
_entry.id   AF-A0A2G6WTP8-F1
#
_cell.length_a   1.000
_cell.length_b   1.000
_cell.length_c   1.000
_cell.angle_alpha   90.00
_cell.angle_beta   90.00
_cell.angle_gamma   90.00
#
_symmetry.space_group_name_H-M   'P 1'
#
loop_
_entity.id
_entity.type
_entity.pdbx_description
1 polymer ?
#
loop_
_entity_poly.entity_id
_entity_poly.type
_entity_poly.pdbx_seq_one_letter_code
_entity_poly.pdbx_strand_id
1 'polypeptide(L)' 'MTTKQELPDEALSAMAIEWRRKALEGDLHARGIAHELETELRRRAGAPFTNYDTLDLRPLETRSAPRRWWTLWHER' A
#
# COMPACT_ATOMS: atom_id res chain seq x y z
N MET A 1 21.13 -2.02 20.37
CA MET A 1 20.17 -2.33 19.29
C MET A 1 19.49 -1.04 18.93
N THR A 2 19.87 -0.39 17.83
CA THR A 2 19.19 0.82 17.36
C THR A 2 17.76 0.44 17.01
N THR A 3 16.80 1.01 17.73
CA THR A 3 15.39 0.72 17.48
C THR A 3 15.01 1.35 16.14
N LYS A 4 14.19 0.68 15.31
CA LYS A 4 13.78 1.22 13.99
C LYS A 4 13.13 2.61 14.11
N GLN A 5 12.61 2.92 15.30
CA GLN A 5 12.02 4.20 15.68
C GLN A 5 13.02 5.35 15.76
N GLU A 6 14.32 5.08 15.90
CA GLU A 6 15.39 6.08 15.99
C GLU A 6 16.00 6.44 14.63
N LEU A 7 15.71 5.66 13.58
CA LEU A 7 16.26 5.91 12.23
C LEU A 7 15.57 7.13 11.60
N PRO A 8 16.29 7.97 10.83
CA PRO A 8 15.68 9.02 10.02
C PRO A 8 14.83 8.41 8.89
N ASP A 9 13.80 9.14 8.45
CA ASP A 9 12.82 8.66 7.46
C ASP A 9 13.48 8.19 6.16
N GLU A 10 14.49 8.91 5.67
CA GLU A 10 15.22 8.56 4.46
C GLU A 10 15.93 7.20 4.58
N ALA A 11 16.65 6.97 5.69
CA ALA A 11 17.31 5.70 5.95
C ALA A 11 16.29 4.56 6.10
N LEU A 12 15.17 4.85 6.77
CA LEU A 12 14.09 3.89 6.97
C LEU A 12 13.44 3.49 5.63
N SER A 13 13.28 4.46 4.72
CA SER A 13 12.77 4.23 3.36
C SER A 13 13.73 3.42 2.48
N ALA A 14 15.02 3.75 2.51
CA ALA A 14 16.04 3.03 1.76
C ALA A 14 16.14 1.58 2.23
N MET A 15 16.12 1.35 3.54
CA MET A 15 16.12 -0.01 4.10
C MET A 15 14.84 -0.77 3.72
N ALA A 16 13.67 -0.13 3.76
CA ALA A 16 12.42 -0.78 3.37
C ALA A 16 12.48 -1.27 1.92
N ILE A 17 12.98 -0.45 1.00
CA ILE A 17 13.12 -0.78 -0.42
C ILE A 17 14.07 -1.97 -0.62
N GLU A 18 15.24 -1.95 0.01
CA GLU A 18 16.23 -3.02 -0.11
C GLU A 18 15.72 -4.35 0.43
N TRP A 19 15.07 -4.34 1.60
CA TRP A 19 14.46 -5.55 2.15
C TRP A 19 13.27 -6.03 1.32
N ARG A 20 12.49 -5.11 0.73
CA ARG A 20 11.40 -5.46 -0.17
C ARG A 20 11.92 -6.16 -1.42
N ARG A 21 13.01 -5.68 -2.00
CA ARG A 21 13.67 -6.30 -3.15
C ARG A 21 14.09 -7.74 -2.83
N LYS A 22 14.80 -7.96 -1.71
CA LYS A 22 15.20 -9.31 -1.27
C LYS A 22 14.01 -10.24 -1.05
N ALA A 23 12.92 -9.71 -0.49
CA ALA A 23 11.69 -10.47 -0.30
C ALA A 23 11.06 -10.90 -1.64
N LEU A 24 11.13 -10.06 -2.67
CA LEU A 24 10.67 -10.38 -4.03
C LEU A 24 11.59 -11.39 -4.74
N GLU A 25 12.88 -11.40 -4.41
CA GLU A 25 13.84 -12.39 -4.87
C GLU A 25 13.68 -13.77 -4.18
N GLY A 26 12.81 -13.86 -3.15
CA GLY A 26 12.41 -15.12 -2.52
C GLY A 26 12.88 -15.30 -1.07
N ASP A 27 13.53 -14.29 -0.47
CA ASP A 27 13.92 -14.35 0.94
C ASP A 27 12.69 -14.19 1.87
N LEU A 28 12.35 -15.28 2.57
CA LEU A 28 11.20 -15.32 3.47
C LEU A 28 11.36 -14.40 4.70
N HIS A 29 12.58 -14.27 5.22
CA HIS A 29 12.86 -13.43 6.39
C HIS A 29 12.86 -11.95 6.02
N ALA A 30 13.29 -11.62 4.80
CA ALA A 30 13.27 -10.26 4.27
C ALA A 30 11.85 -9.66 4.26
N ARG A 31 10.82 -10.49 4.03
CA ARG A 31 9.42 -10.03 4.00
C ARG A 31 8.99 -9.41 5.33
N GLY A 32 9.34 -10.04 6.46
CA GLY A 32 8.99 -9.52 7.79
C GLY A 32 9.70 -8.20 8.08
N ILE A 33 10.99 -8.14 7.76
CA ILE A 33 11.81 -6.94 7.98
C ILE A 33 11.30 -5.77 7.15
N ALA A 34 11.01 -6.00 5.85
CA ALA A 34 10.43 -4.98 4.98
C ALA A 34 9.09 -4.47 5.53
N HIS A 35 8.21 -5.38 5.95
CA HIS A 35 6.90 -5.02 6.45
C HIS A 35 6.94 -4.15 7.72
N GLU A 36 7.85 -4.44 8.64
CA GLU A 36 8.02 -3.65 9.85
C GLU A 36 8.52 -2.23 9.54
N LEU A 37 9.46 -2.09 8.59
CA LEU A 37 9.97 -0.78 8.15
C LEU A 37 8.88 0.02 7.44
N GLU A 38 8.17 -0.58 6.48
CA GLU A 38 7.03 0.04 5.79
C GLU A 38 5.92 0.48 6.75
N THR A 39 5.71 -0.28 7.83
CA THR A 39 4.71 0.04 8.85
C THR A 39 5.11 1.26 9.66
N GLU A 40 6.39 1.41 10.02
CA GLU A 40 6.88 2.63 10.68
C GLU A 40 6.82 3.84 9.73
N LEU A 41 7.14 3.69 8.44
CA LEU A 41 6.93 4.77 7.45
C LEU A 41 5.46 5.21 7.40
N ARG A 42 4.53 4.25 7.33
CA ARG A 42 3.09 4.54 7.35
C ARG A 42 2.66 5.21 8.65
N ARG A 43 3.23 4.80 9.79
CA ARG A 43 2.97 5.43 11.10
C ARG A 43 3.41 6.88 11.13
N ARG A 44 4.60 7.18 10.59
CA ARG A 44 5.18 8.53 10.55
C ARG A 44 4.50 9.45 9.54
N ALA A 45 4.14 8.92 8.37
CA ALA A 45 3.38 9.65 7.35
C ALA A 45 1.96 10.03 7.82
N GLY A 46 1.42 9.29 8.80
CA GLY A 46 0.05 9.48 9.29
C GLY A 46 -0.99 8.85 8.37
N ALA A 47 -2.26 9.02 8.73
CA ALA A 47 -3.36 8.55 7.88
C ALA A 47 -3.36 9.34 6.56
N PRO A 48 -3.41 8.67 5.38
CA PRO A 48 -3.68 9.36 4.14
C PRO A 48 -4.94 10.21 4.31
N PHE A 49 -4.86 11.49 3.97
CA PHE A 49 -6.05 12.34 3.97
C PHE A 49 -6.96 11.83 2.84
N THR A 50 -7.94 11.01 3.17
CA THR A 50 -8.99 10.65 2.23
C THR A 50 -9.87 11.88 2.07
N ASN A 51 -9.85 12.49 0.89
CA ASN A 51 -10.79 13.56 0.60
C ASN A 51 -12.20 12.95 0.53
N TYR A 52 -13.01 13.19 1.56
CA TYR A 52 -14.36 12.65 1.64
C TYR A 52 -15.30 13.29 0.61
N ASP A 53 -14.96 14.47 0.07
CA ASP A 53 -15.75 15.14 -0.96
C ASP A 53 -15.71 14.41 -2.31
N THR A 54 -14.70 13.57 -2.54
CA THR A 54 -14.59 12.77 -3.78
C THR A 54 -15.25 11.40 -3.66
N LEU A 55 -15.70 11.00 -2.47
CA LEU A 55 -16.35 9.72 -2.27
C LEU A 55 -17.79 9.77 -2.78
N ASP A 56 -18.12 8.86 -3.70
CA ASP A 56 -19.52 8.60 -4.04
C ASP A 56 -20.21 8.00 -2.80
N LEU A 57 -21.20 8.73 -2.25
CA LEU A 57 -21.98 8.31 -1.08
C LEU A 57 -23.37 7.76 -1.45
N ARG A 58 -23.72 7.63 -2.75
CA ARG A 58 -25.03 7.13 -3.17
C ARG A 58 -25.27 5.67 -2.72
N PRO A 59 -26.50 5.17 -2.54
CA PRO A 59 -26.74 3.77 -2.17
C PRO A 59 -26.11 2.79 -3.16
N LEU A 60 -25.64 1.62 -2.71
CA LEU A 60 -24.94 0.62 -3.55
C LEU A 60 -25.75 0.27 -4.82
N GLU A 61 -27.07 0.19 -4.69
CA GLU A 61 -27.96 -0.20 -5.78
C GLU A 61 -28.06 0.85 -6.89
N THR A 62 -27.68 2.09 -6.59
CA THR A 62 -27.56 3.17 -7.56
C THR A 62 -26.16 3.27 -8.18
N ARG A 63 -25.14 2.64 -7.58
CA ARG A 63 -23.75 2.63 -8.08
C ARG A 63 -23.49 1.49 -9.05
N SER A 64 -24.10 0.33 -8.80
CA SER A 64 -23.83 -0.88 -9.56
C SER A 64 -24.78 -0.99 -10.75
N ALA A 65 -24.41 -0.40 -11.89
CA ALA A 65 -24.95 -0.90 -13.16
C ALA A 65 -24.48 -2.36 -13.32
N PRO A 66 -25.35 -3.31 -13.72
CA PRO A 66 -24.93 -4.69 -13.96
C PRO A 66 -23.91 -4.71 -15.11
N ARG A 67 -22.63 -4.70 -14.74
CA ARG A 67 -21.54 -4.75 -15.71
C ARG A 67 -21.50 -6.14 -16.30
N ARG A 68 -21.85 -6.22 -17.57
CA ARG A 68 -21.66 -7.43 -18.38
C ARG A 68 -20.15 -7.63 -18.50
N TRP A 69 -19.60 -8.61 -17.78
CA TRP A 69 -18.17 -8.90 -17.79
C TRP A 69 -17.64 -9.25 -19.20
N TRP A 70 -18.53 -9.62 -20.12
CA TRP A 70 -18.20 -9.91 -21.52
C TRP A 70 -18.08 -8.68 -22.44
N THR A 71 -18.63 -7.50 -22.08
CA THR A 71 -18.47 -6.29 -22.92
C THR A 71 -17.05 -5.74 -22.91
N LEU A 72 -16.22 -6.10 -21.91
CA LEU A 72 -14.80 -5.74 -21.85
C LEU A 72 -13.96 -6.35 -23.00
N TRP A 73 -14.50 -7.34 -23.71
CA TRP A 73 -13.81 -8.01 -24.82
C TRP A 73 -14.31 -7.56 -26.20
N HIS A 74 -15.34 -6.72 -26.26
CA HIS A 74 -16.06 -6.40 -27.49
C HIS A 74 -15.75 -5.02 -28.07
N GLU A 75 -15.08 -4.14 -27.34
CA GLU A 75 -14.66 -2.83 -27.85
C GLU A 75 -13.20 -2.91 -28.36
N ARG A 76 -13.06 -3.28 -29.64
CA ARG A 76 -11.89 -2.99 -30.48
C ARG A 76 -12.32 -2.09 -31.62
#